data_AF-A0A3Q9BN85-F1
#
_entry.id   AF-A0A3Q9BN85-F1
#
_cell.length_a   1.000
_cell.length_b   1.000
_cell.length_c   1.000
_cell.angle_alpha   90.00
_cell.angle_beta   90.00
_cell.angle_gamma   90.00
#
_symmetry.space_group_name_H-M   'P 1'
#
loop_
_entity.id
_entity.type
_entity.pdbx_description
1 polymer ?
#
loop_
_entity_poly.entity_id
_entity_poly.type
_entity_poly.pdbx_seq_one_letter_code
_entity_poly.pdbx_strand_id
1 'polypeptide(L)'
;MEFAMSLYRKMIPLSLLSALIASLAFGNAYAAGKMKPGLWEMHMQSDEMKNMPQISPEQMEQMKKMGVKMPTMQDGGMAVKVCVSKEMSEQEQPPLAQKQHSGCTPQNMKQNGNEYSMELVCDGPELKGIGMVKGSYNGSDSMRSSYDFKGVSHGKPMTQHMESKGKWLAADCGDVKPAGVMPKK
;
A
#
# COMPACT_ATOMS: atom_id res chain seq x y z
N MET A 1 36.63 15.47 -82.36
CA MET A 1 36.10 16.67 -81.69
C MET A 1 36.49 16.53 -80.23
N GLU A 2 37.42 17.39 -79.80
CA GLU A 2 38.13 17.38 -78.53
C GLU A 2 37.29 17.77 -77.31
N PHE A 3 37.98 17.70 -76.15
CA PHE A 3 37.72 18.23 -74.81
C PHE A 3 37.06 17.26 -73.81
N ALA A 4 37.85 16.54 -72.99
CA ALA A 4 38.50 16.98 -71.72
C ALA A 4 37.44 17.15 -70.60
N MET A 5 37.58 16.70 -69.35
CA MET A 5 38.74 16.59 -68.49
C MET A 5 38.34 15.94 -67.14
N SER A 6 39.18 15.04 -66.60
CA SER A 6 39.61 14.92 -65.18
C SER A 6 38.56 15.10 -64.05
N LEU A 7 38.15 14.02 -63.35
CA LEU A 7 38.72 13.45 -62.11
C LEU A 7 38.34 14.13 -60.77
N TYR A 8 38.25 13.29 -59.74
CA TYR A 8 38.12 13.55 -58.29
C TYR A 8 36.69 13.90 -57.81
N ARG A 9 36.12 13.34 -56.74
CA ARG A 9 36.69 12.82 -55.49
C ARG A 9 35.59 12.04 -54.75
N LYS A 10 35.95 10.87 -54.20
CA LYS A 10 35.29 10.10 -53.12
C LYS A 10 34.06 10.74 -52.46
N MET A 11 32.88 10.09 -52.52
CA MET A 11 31.94 10.04 -51.38
C MET A 11 31.11 8.77 -51.45
N ILE A 12 31.43 7.83 -50.56
CA ILE A 12 30.63 6.65 -50.22
C ILE A 12 29.48 7.14 -49.31
N PRO A 13 28.19 6.87 -49.58
CA PRO A 13 27.20 6.81 -48.53
C PRO A 13 27.05 5.36 -48.09
N LEU A 14 27.70 5.09 -46.97
CA LEU A 14 27.56 3.93 -46.11
C LEU A 14 26.13 3.93 -45.55
N SER A 15 25.19 3.29 -46.24
CA SER A 15 23.82 3.12 -45.74
C SER A 15 23.54 1.63 -45.52
N LEU A 16 24.18 1.08 -44.49
CA LEU A 16 23.86 -0.21 -43.89
C LEU A 16 23.51 0.01 -42.41
N LEU A 17 22.48 -0.72 -41.98
CA LEU A 17 22.06 -0.98 -40.60
C LEU A 17 21.49 0.19 -39.78
N SER A 18 20.16 0.20 -39.64
CA SER A 18 19.50 0.43 -38.34
C SER A 18 18.08 -0.13 -38.40
N ALA A 19 17.98 -1.45 -38.29
CA ALA A 19 16.73 -2.16 -38.00
C ALA A 19 16.86 -2.83 -36.62
N LEU A 20 15.81 -2.71 -35.80
CA LEU A 20 15.64 -3.25 -34.44
C LEU A 20 16.58 -2.61 -33.40
N ILE A 21 16.14 -2.16 -32.22
CA ILE A 21 15.26 -2.82 -31.26
C ILE A 21 14.47 -1.71 -30.53
N ALA A 22 13.16 -1.60 -30.79
CA ALA A 22 12.26 -0.95 -29.86
C ALA A 22 12.03 -1.94 -28.71
N SER A 23 12.86 -1.86 -27.67
CA SER A 23 12.66 -2.59 -26.44
C SER A 23 11.34 -2.13 -25.83
N LEU A 24 10.31 -2.92 -26.06
CA LEU A 24 9.05 -2.91 -25.33
C LEU A 24 9.37 -3.18 -23.86
N ALA A 25 9.70 -2.12 -23.12
CA ALA A 25 9.53 -2.12 -21.68
C ALA A 25 8.01 -2.16 -21.44
N PHE A 26 7.43 -3.36 -21.40
CA PHE A 26 6.15 -3.60 -20.75
C PHE A 26 6.35 -3.40 -19.24
N GLY A 27 6.59 -2.15 -18.85
CA GLY A 27 6.19 -1.73 -17.52
C GLY A 27 4.68 -1.82 -17.53
N ASN A 28 4.12 -2.83 -16.85
CA ASN A 28 2.70 -2.81 -16.51
C ASN A 28 2.47 -1.50 -15.75
N ALA A 29 1.93 -0.50 -16.46
CA ALA A 29 1.52 0.75 -15.86
C ALA A 29 0.34 0.39 -14.96
N TYR A 30 0.64 0.06 -13.70
CA TYR A 30 -0.39 -0.08 -12.68
C TYR A 30 -1.12 1.26 -12.60
N ALA A 31 -2.44 1.21 -12.82
CA ALA A 31 -3.28 2.39 -12.84
C ALA A 31 -3.04 3.21 -11.56
N ALA A 32 -2.85 4.52 -11.76
CA ALA A 32 -2.81 5.47 -10.65
C ALA A 32 -4.12 5.32 -9.84
N GLY A 33 -4.00 5.11 -8.53
CA GLY A 33 -5.16 4.83 -7.67
C GLY A 33 -5.30 3.38 -7.19
N LYS A 34 -4.32 2.49 -7.44
CA LYS A 34 -4.28 1.13 -6.87
C LYS A 34 -2.92 0.81 -6.25
N MET A 35 -2.91 -0.02 -5.20
CA MET A 35 -1.67 -0.55 -4.61
C MET A 35 -1.08 -1.63 -5.50
N LYS A 36 0.25 -1.63 -5.73
CA LYS A 36 0.93 -2.78 -6.36
C LYS A 36 0.84 -4.04 -5.49
N PRO A 37 0.73 -5.23 -6.11
CA PRO A 37 1.06 -6.48 -5.44
C PRO A 37 2.50 -6.46 -4.90
N GLY A 38 2.73 -7.15 -3.79
CA GLY A 38 4.06 -7.33 -3.20
C GLY A 38 4.14 -6.86 -1.76
N LEU A 39 5.37 -6.70 -1.28
CA LEU A 39 5.70 -6.33 0.08
C LEU A 39 5.54 -4.83 0.28
N TRP A 40 4.73 -4.46 1.26
CA TRP A 40 4.55 -3.08 1.72
C TRP A 40 5.03 -2.93 3.15
N GLU A 41 5.58 -1.76 3.48
CA GLU A 41 5.78 -1.31 4.84
C GLU A 41 4.78 -0.20 5.15
N MET A 42 3.99 -0.42 6.19
CA MET A 42 2.95 0.47 6.66
C MET A 42 3.38 1.06 7.99
N HIS A 43 3.42 2.39 8.07
CA HIS A 43 3.67 3.15 9.29
C HIS A 43 2.35 3.73 9.76
N MET A 44 1.97 3.47 11.00
CA MET A 44 0.69 3.88 11.59
C MET A 44 0.98 4.72 12.84
N GLN A 45 0.26 5.82 13.01
CA GLN A 45 0.37 6.71 14.17
C GLN A 45 -1.04 7.02 14.67
N SER A 46 -1.24 6.99 15.98
CA SER A 46 -2.49 7.41 16.63
C SER A 46 -2.16 8.11 17.93
N ASP A 47 -3.08 8.94 18.42
CA ASP A 47 -2.87 9.66 19.67
C ASP A 47 -2.86 8.71 20.88
N GLU A 48 -3.54 7.57 20.78
CA GLU A 48 -3.49 6.50 21.78
C GLU A 48 -2.12 5.81 21.78
N MET A 49 -1.51 5.60 20.61
CA MET A 49 -0.19 4.97 20.50
C MET A 49 0.93 5.85 21.05
N LYS A 50 0.85 7.17 20.90
CA LYS A 50 1.79 8.11 21.51
C LYS A 50 1.80 8.03 23.05
N ASN A 51 0.67 7.65 23.63
CA ASN A 51 0.46 7.59 25.07
C ASN A 51 0.53 6.16 25.65
N MET A 52 0.78 5.15 24.81
CA MET A 52 0.95 3.78 25.30
C MET A 52 2.28 3.63 26.06
N PRO A 53 2.29 2.91 27.19
CA PRO A 53 3.54 2.52 27.83
C PRO A 53 4.40 1.75 26.84
N GLN A 54 5.68 2.11 26.73
CA GLN A 54 6.62 1.29 25.98
C GLN A 54 6.66 -0.10 26.62
N ILE A 55 6.41 -1.13 25.81
CA ILE A 55 6.46 -2.52 26.23
C ILE A 55 7.87 -2.79 26.77
N SER A 56 7.97 -3.29 28.00
CA SER A 56 9.27 -3.55 28.59
C SER A 56 10.02 -4.64 27.79
N PRO A 57 11.37 -4.64 27.77
CA PRO A 57 12.14 -5.70 27.12
C PRO A 57 11.75 -7.11 27.56
N GLU A 58 11.43 -7.28 28.85
CA GLU A 58 10.99 -8.55 29.44
C GLU A 58 9.63 -8.99 28.90
N GLN A 59 8.67 -8.06 28.77
CA GLN A 59 7.37 -8.34 28.16
C GLN A 59 7.51 -8.69 26.68
N MET A 60 8.42 -8.02 25.96
CA MET A 60 8.74 -8.38 24.58
C MET A 60 9.32 -9.80 24.48
N GLU A 61 10.20 -10.19 25.39
CA GLU A 61 10.79 -11.53 25.39
C GLU A 61 9.74 -12.61 25.71
N GLN A 62 8.84 -12.35 26.67
CA GLN A 62 7.71 -13.23 26.97
C GLN A 62 6.77 -13.38 25.76
N MET A 63 6.45 -12.29 25.07
CA MET A 63 5.62 -12.34 23.86
C MET A 63 6.30 -13.11 22.71
N LYS A 64 7.61 -12.94 22.53
CA LYS A 64 8.40 -13.74 21.59
C LYS A 64 8.37 -15.23 21.95
N LYS A 65 8.49 -15.58 23.23
CA LYS A 65 8.39 -16.97 23.72
C LYS A 65 7.00 -17.57 23.48
N MET A 66 5.96 -16.75 23.50
CA MET A 66 4.60 -17.14 23.11
C MET A 66 4.36 -17.16 21.59
N GLY A 67 5.40 -16.92 20.77
CA GLY A 67 5.33 -16.95 19.31
C GLY A 67 4.67 -15.72 18.68
N VAL A 68 4.48 -14.64 19.45
CA VAL A 68 3.86 -13.40 18.96
C VAL A 68 4.92 -12.58 18.20
N LYS A 69 4.72 -12.38 16.89
CA LYS A 69 5.54 -11.47 16.08
C LYS A 69 5.15 -10.03 16.40
N MET A 70 6.01 -9.34 17.15
CA MET A 70 5.78 -7.95 17.52
C MET A 70 5.98 -7.01 16.33
N PRO A 71 5.08 -6.03 16.13
CA PRO A 71 5.31 -4.97 15.16
C PRO A 71 6.46 -4.07 15.62
N THR A 72 7.16 -3.44 14.67
CA THR A 72 8.28 -2.56 14.99
C THR A 72 7.72 -1.22 15.49
N MET A 73 8.04 -0.81 16.71
CA MET A 73 7.67 0.51 17.22
C MET A 73 8.72 1.54 16.76
N GLN A 74 8.29 2.63 16.11
CA GLN A 74 9.16 3.74 15.67
C GLN A 74 8.43 5.07 15.92
N ASP A 75 9.11 6.01 16.58
CA ASP A 75 8.66 7.41 16.74
C ASP A 75 7.20 7.59 17.19
N GLY A 76 6.77 6.85 18.22
CA GLY A 76 5.40 6.91 18.75
C GLY A 76 4.34 6.30 17.81
N GLY A 77 4.77 5.61 16.77
CA GLY A 77 3.97 4.86 15.82
C GLY A 77 4.41 3.40 15.69
N MET A 78 3.65 2.66 14.90
CA MET A 78 3.83 1.25 14.64
C MET A 78 4.13 1.03 13.15
N ALA A 79 5.21 0.33 12.85
CA ALA A 79 5.57 -0.09 11.51
C ALA A 79 5.33 -1.60 11.34
N VAL A 80 4.57 -1.96 10.31
CA VAL A 80 4.24 -3.35 9.96
C VAL A 80 4.50 -3.63 8.49
N LYS A 81 5.04 -4.83 8.21
CA LYS A 81 5.18 -5.32 6.84
C LYS A 81 3.96 -6.14 6.47
N VAL A 82 3.39 -5.84 5.31
CA VAL A 82 2.17 -6.45 4.78
C VAL A 82 2.43 -6.94 3.37
N CYS A 83 2.12 -8.21 3.11
CA CYS A 83 2.14 -8.74 1.76
C CYS A 83 0.75 -8.54 1.12
N VAL A 84 0.71 -7.75 0.06
CA VAL A 84 -0.49 -7.48 -0.75
C VAL A 84 -0.52 -8.44 -1.92
N SER A 85 -1.55 -9.28 -2.01
CA SER A 85 -1.70 -10.22 -3.13
C SER A 85 -2.19 -9.51 -4.39
N LYS A 86 -2.07 -10.18 -5.55
CA LYS A 86 -2.63 -9.68 -6.81
C LYS A 86 -4.14 -9.49 -6.73
N GLU A 87 -4.85 -10.46 -6.17
CA GLU A 87 -6.30 -10.37 -5.97
C GLU A 87 -6.68 -9.14 -5.13
N MET A 88 -5.94 -8.86 -4.05
CA MET A 88 -6.19 -7.68 -3.21
C MET A 88 -5.92 -6.37 -3.96
N SER A 89 -4.92 -6.34 -4.85
CA SER A 89 -4.58 -5.15 -5.63
C SER A 89 -5.60 -4.82 -6.73
N GLU A 90 -6.33 -5.84 -7.20
CA GLU A 90 -7.30 -5.68 -8.27
C GLU A 90 -8.64 -5.15 -7.75
N GLN A 91 -8.95 -5.44 -6.48
CA GLN A 91 -10.13 -4.94 -5.78
C GLN A 91 -10.09 -3.41 -5.64
N GLU A 92 -11.27 -2.80 -5.79
CA GLU A 92 -11.45 -1.35 -5.66
C GLU A 92 -11.45 -0.89 -4.19
N GLN A 93 -11.66 -1.82 -3.26
CA GLN A 93 -11.65 -1.53 -1.82
C GLN A 93 -10.22 -1.65 -1.26
N PRO A 94 -9.70 -0.65 -0.53
CA PRO A 94 -8.43 -0.77 0.17
C PRO A 94 -8.45 -1.93 1.17
N PRO A 95 -7.29 -2.59 1.44
CA PRO A 95 -7.20 -3.78 2.29
C PRO A 95 -7.81 -3.62 3.69
N LEU A 96 -7.79 -2.40 4.25
CA LEU A 96 -8.38 -2.11 5.57
C LEU A 96 -9.91 -2.25 5.58
N ALA A 97 -10.57 -2.03 4.45
CA ALA A 97 -12.02 -2.17 4.29
C ALA A 97 -12.45 -3.61 4.03
N GLN A 98 -11.55 -4.43 3.47
CA GLN A 98 -11.81 -5.84 3.18
C GLN A 98 -11.83 -6.69 4.45
N LYS A 99 -11.05 -6.32 5.47
CA LYS A 99 -11.22 -6.88 6.80
C LYS A 99 -12.53 -6.31 7.36
N GLN A 100 -13.59 -7.12 7.34
CA GLN A 100 -14.75 -6.94 8.21
C GLN A 100 -14.23 -6.93 9.65
N HIS A 101 -13.83 -5.74 10.12
CA HIS A 101 -13.60 -5.52 11.54
C HIS A 101 -14.92 -5.91 12.21
N SER A 102 -14.85 -6.81 13.18
CA SER A 102 -15.98 -7.42 13.87
C SER A 102 -17.12 -6.41 14.11
N GLY A 103 -18.14 -6.44 13.24
CA GLY A 103 -19.33 -5.58 13.31
C GLY A 103 -19.35 -4.30 12.45
N CYS A 104 -18.34 -4.03 11.62
CA CYS A 104 -18.27 -2.84 10.75
C CYS A 104 -18.47 -3.17 9.27
N THR A 105 -19.30 -2.36 8.60
CA THR A 105 -19.62 -2.49 7.17
C THR A 105 -19.14 -1.26 6.40
N PRO A 106 -18.36 -1.43 5.31
CA PRO A 106 -17.98 -0.30 4.46
C PRO A 106 -19.18 0.23 3.66
N GLN A 107 -19.32 1.56 3.63
CA GLN A 107 -20.35 2.30 2.91
C GLN A 107 -19.76 3.53 2.23
N ASN A 108 -20.51 4.10 1.29
CA ASN A 108 -20.23 5.40 0.68
C ASN A 108 -18.80 5.53 0.12
N MET A 109 -18.27 4.44 -0.46
CA MET A 109 -16.94 4.47 -1.06
C MET A 109 -16.95 5.39 -2.28
N LYS A 110 -16.03 6.35 -2.27
CA LYS A 110 -15.79 7.27 -3.38
C LYS A 110 -14.33 7.21 -3.73
N GLN A 111 -14.03 7.08 -5.01
CA GLN A 111 -12.69 7.16 -5.54
C GLN A 111 -12.65 8.19 -6.67
N ASN A 112 -11.72 9.14 -6.57
CA ASN A 112 -11.50 10.17 -7.57
C ASN A 112 -10.01 10.21 -7.92
N GLY A 113 -9.66 9.52 -9.01
CA GLY A 113 -8.27 9.30 -9.41
C GLY A 113 -7.47 8.64 -8.28
N ASN A 114 -6.54 9.40 -7.71
CA ASN A 114 -5.63 8.94 -6.67
C ASN A 114 -6.20 9.05 -5.26
N GLU A 115 -7.30 9.76 -5.05
CA GLU A 115 -7.92 9.93 -3.74
C GLU A 115 -9.06 8.96 -3.55
N TYR A 116 -9.24 8.49 -2.32
CA TYR A 116 -10.36 7.66 -1.94
C TYR A 116 -10.91 8.07 -0.57
N SER A 117 -12.19 7.80 -0.37
CA SER A 117 -12.85 7.95 0.92
C SER A 117 -13.91 6.88 1.09
N MET A 118 -14.23 6.53 2.33
CA MET A 118 -15.33 5.65 2.68
C MET A 118 -15.77 5.87 4.12
N GLU A 119 -16.94 5.36 4.42
CA GLU A 119 -17.46 5.26 5.78
C GLU A 119 -17.43 3.80 6.22
N LEU A 120 -17.10 3.56 7.48
CA LEU A 120 -17.19 2.27 8.15
C LEU A 120 -18.28 2.40 9.20
N VAL A 121 -19.44 1.82 8.93
CA VAL A 121 -20.58 1.83 9.85
C VAL A 121 -20.49 0.60 10.73
N CYS A 122 -20.23 0.79 12.02
CA CYS A 122 -20.12 -0.27 13.01
C CYS A 122 -21.40 -0.37 13.83
N ASP A 123 -22.00 -1.56 13.88
CA ASP A 123 -23.19 -1.87 14.70
C ASP A 123 -23.04 -3.24 15.40
N GLY A 124 -21.84 -3.52 15.91
CA GLY A 124 -21.56 -4.72 16.69
C GLY A 124 -21.88 -4.54 18.19
N PRO A 125 -21.96 -5.63 18.97
CA PRO A 125 -22.16 -5.56 20.42
C PRO A 125 -20.99 -4.86 21.15
N GLU A 126 -19.76 -5.07 20.69
CA GLU A 126 -18.55 -4.50 21.30
C GLU A 126 -18.16 -3.15 20.71
N LEU A 127 -18.59 -2.84 19.48
CA LEU A 127 -18.20 -1.64 18.76
C LEU A 127 -19.37 -1.09 17.94
N LYS A 128 -19.81 0.12 18.29
CA LYS A 128 -20.85 0.86 17.57
C LYS A 128 -20.36 2.25 17.22
N GLY A 129 -20.64 2.73 16.02
CA GLY A 129 -20.26 4.07 15.61
C GLY A 129 -19.97 4.22 14.13
N ILE A 130 -19.37 5.34 13.77
CA ILE A 130 -19.03 5.67 12.39
C ILE A 130 -17.53 5.96 12.33
N GLY A 131 -16.85 5.23 11.45
CA GLY A 131 -15.49 5.51 11.02
C GLY A 131 -15.48 6.21 9.67
N MET A 132 -14.67 7.23 9.51
CA MET A 132 -14.40 7.88 8.22
C MET A 132 -12.98 7.57 7.82
N VAL A 133 -12.78 6.97 6.65
CA VAL A 133 -11.48 6.74 6.05
C VAL A 133 -11.30 7.71 4.90
N LYS A 134 -10.15 8.37 4.84
CA LYS A 134 -9.72 9.16 3.68
C LYS A 134 -8.30 8.76 3.33
N GLY A 135 -7.95 8.73 2.06
CA GLY A 135 -6.60 8.44 1.66
C GLY A 135 -6.28 8.85 0.25
N SER A 136 -5.00 8.77 -0.07
CA SER A 136 -4.49 9.04 -1.40
C SER A 136 -3.32 8.14 -1.74
N TYR A 137 -3.25 7.78 -3.01
CA TYR A 137 -2.14 7.08 -3.62
C TYR A 137 -1.21 8.10 -4.28
N ASN A 138 0.09 7.98 -4.06
CA ASN A 138 1.07 8.72 -4.85
C ASN A 138 1.80 7.71 -5.75
N GLY A 139 1.35 7.68 -7.00
CA GLY A 139 1.63 6.58 -7.93
C GLY A 139 1.05 5.28 -7.38
N SER A 140 1.80 4.19 -7.55
CA SER A 140 1.41 2.84 -7.13
C SER A 140 2.36 2.23 -6.10
N ASP A 141 3.35 3.01 -5.65
CA ASP A 141 4.41 2.63 -4.70
C ASP A 141 4.28 3.30 -3.32
N SER A 142 3.36 4.25 -3.17
CA SER A 142 3.14 4.92 -1.88
C SER A 142 1.70 5.33 -1.68
N MET A 143 1.28 5.34 -0.42
CA MET A 143 -0.06 5.76 -0.03
C MET A 143 -0.04 6.49 1.31
N ARG A 144 -1.05 7.31 1.54
CA ARG A 144 -1.36 7.88 2.86
C ARG A 144 -2.84 7.72 3.13
N SER A 145 -3.20 7.54 4.39
CA SER A 145 -4.59 7.48 4.82
C SER A 145 -4.77 8.03 6.22
N SER A 146 -5.92 8.61 6.49
CA SER A 146 -6.41 8.90 7.82
C SER A 146 -7.67 8.10 8.12
N TYR A 147 -7.87 7.81 9.39
CA TYR A 147 -9.05 7.16 9.92
C TYR A 147 -9.50 7.89 11.18
N ASP A 148 -10.73 8.40 11.12
CA ASP A 148 -11.41 9.06 12.23
C ASP A 148 -12.58 8.19 12.67
N PHE A 149 -12.61 7.78 13.92
CA PHE A 149 -13.72 7.03 14.48
C PHE A 149 -14.41 7.79 15.60
N LYS A 150 -15.74 7.74 15.60
CA LYS A 150 -16.57 8.23 16.68
C LYS A 150 -17.65 7.21 17.01
N GLY A 151 -17.71 6.80 18.27
CA GLY A 151 -18.65 5.78 18.68
C GLY A 151 -18.54 5.37 20.14
N VAL A 152 -18.86 4.10 20.38
CA VAL A 152 -18.85 3.42 21.66
C VAL A 152 -18.10 2.10 21.48
N SER A 153 -17.08 1.88 22.32
CA SER A 153 -16.30 0.65 22.38
C SER A 153 -16.44 0.06 23.79
N HIS A 154 -16.85 -1.21 23.90
CA HIS A 154 -17.09 -1.89 25.18
C HIS A 154 -17.96 -1.07 26.15
N GLY A 155 -19.02 -0.44 25.64
CA GLY A 155 -19.95 0.39 26.42
C GLY A 155 -19.41 1.77 26.82
N LYS A 156 -18.18 2.14 26.42
CA LYS A 156 -17.58 3.46 26.72
C LYS A 156 -17.49 4.32 25.46
N PRO A 157 -17.83 5.62 25.55
CA PRO A 157 -17.61 6.54 24.44
C PRO A 157 -16.14 6.54 24.00
N MET A 158 -15.92 6.52 22.69
CA MET A 158 -14.59 6.48 22.09
C MET A 158 -14.57 7.40 20.88
N THR A 159 -13.54 8.24 20.82
CA THR A 159 -13.13 8.96 19.62
C THR A 159 -11.68 8.62 19.38
N GLN A 160 -11.33 8.29 18.14
CA GLN A 160 -9.98 7.89 17.78
C GLN A 160 -9.60 8.55 16.47
N HIS A 161 -8.35 9.02 16.38
CA HIS A 161 -7.75 9.50 15.14
C HIS A 161 -6.48 8.70 14.86
N MET A 162 -6.34 8.21 13.64
CA MET A 162 -5.18 7.45 13.19
C MET A 162 -4.74 7.91 11.81
N GLU A 163 -3.44 8.10 11.65
CA GLU A 163 -2.80 8.31 10.35
C GLU A 163 -2.00 7.08 9.95
N SER A 164 -1.88 6.85 8.65
CA SER A 164 -1.05 5.77 8.11
C SER A 164 -0.36 6.21 6.82
N LYS A 165 0.86 5.71 6.63
CA LYS A 165 1.67 5.89 5.43
C LYS A 165 2.15 4.51 4.96
N GLY A 166 2.05 4.25 3.67
CA GLY A 166 2.49 3.00 3.08
C GLY A 166 3.57 3.23 2.02
N LYS A 167 4.56 2.33 1.97
CA LYS A 167 5.57 2.28 0.93
C LYS A 167 5.74 0.86 0.41
N TRP A 168 5.72 0.69 -0.90
CA TRP A 168 6.05 -0.56 -1.57
C TRP A 168 7.57 -0.80 -1.51
N LEU A 169 7.95 -2.01 -1.12
CA LEU A 169 9.35 -2.40 -0.93
C LEU A 169 9.85 -3.34 -2.02
N ALA A 170 9.06 -4.36 -2.37
CA ALA A 170 9.47 -5.40 -3.29
C ALA A 170 8.26 -6.14 -3.88
N ALA A 171 8.45 -6.79 -5.04
CA ALA A 171 7.41 -7.63 -5.64
C ALA A 171 7.24 -8.95 -4.88
N ASP A 172 8.32 -9.47 -4.29
CA ASP A 172 8.32 -10.67 -3.46
C ASP A 172 8.07 -10.31 -1.99
N CYS A 173 7.23 -11.10 -1.34
CA CYS A 173 6.90 -10.96 0.07
C CYS A 173 7.84 -11.73 1.00
N GLY A 174 8.68 -12.63 0.46
CA GLY A 174 9.54 -13.52 1.25
C GLY A 174 8.73 -14.28 2.30
N ASP A 175 9.16 -14.23 3.55
CA ASP A 175 8.51 -14.93 4.67
C ASP A 175 7.25 -14.21 5.24
N VAL A 176 6.85 -13.07 4.65
CA VAL A 176 5.68 -12.32 5.10
C VAL A 176 4.43 -12.93 4.48
N LYS A 177 3.63 -13.61 5.31
CA LYS A 177 2.35 -14.19 4.88
C LYS A 177 1.39 -13.09 4.38
N PRO A 178 0.65 -13.32 3.28
CA PRO A 178 -0.34 -12.37 2.77
C PRO A 178 -1.37 -11.97 3.83
N ALA A 179 -1.63 -10.68 3.96
CA ALA A 179 -2.66 -10.19 4.88
C ALA A 179 -4.04 -10.49 4.30
N GLY A 180 -4.67 -11.58 4.75
CA GLY A 180 -5.95 -12.05 4.22
C GLY A 180 -6.12 -13.56 4.26
N VAL A 181 -5.03 -14.32 4.44
CA VAL A 181 -5.11 -15.77 4.66
C VAL A 181 -5.35 -16.04 6.15
N MET A 182 -6.61 -15.89 6.58
CA MET A 182 -7.07 -16.67 7.73
C MET A 182 -7.18 -18.13 7.27
N PRO A 183 -6.68 -19.11 8.03
CA PRO A 183 -6.96 -20.51 7.71
C PRO A 183 -8.48 -20.67 7.75
N LYS A 184 -9.07 -21.07 6.62
CA LYS A 184 -10.44 -21.59 6.61
C LYS A 184 -10.43 -22.76 7.60
N LYS A 185 -11.17 -22.64 8.70
CA LYS A 185 -11.43 -23.76 9.60
C LYS A 185 -12.63 -24.53 9.06
#